data_AF-A0A535XAP7-F1
#
_entry.id   AF-A0A535XAP7-F1
#
_cell.length_a   1.000
_cell.length_b   1.000
_cell.length_c   1.000
_cell.angle_alpha   90.00
_cell.angle_beta   90.00
_cell.angle_gamma   90.00
#
_symmetry.space_group_name_H-M   'P 1'
#
loop_
_entity.id
_entity.type
_entity.pdbx_description
1 polymer ?
#
loop_
_entity_poly.entity_id
_entity_poly.type
_entity_poly.pdbx_seq_one_letter_code
_entity_poly.pdbx_strand_id
1 'polypeptide(L)'
;MIVAELDFARTFADAAAAYLTPGDDAYIIDRERRLVGRARAPISLPLLDLSGDPFVQLVGPASPAVARSGAVDPVAGGTRLIASAPVSGTSWSVILVRDTSTVDREIDGVLGQLAVARYVLVAVLVVGAFLIARAVEAQTRQRRALAQANRQIEAASLHKSAFLSNMSHELRTPLNSINGFSDVLLGGMAGTLSDKQREYLSDIRGSGEHLLRLVNDILDLSKVEAGRMELQPSEFDLRETLESVHRTVAPLAHEKSQTLRLADDAGGIVRLD
;
A
#
# COMPACT_ATOMS: atom_id res chain seq x y z
N MET A 1 8.31 37.60 -78.48
CA MET A 1 8.59 36.47 -77.57
C MET A 1 8.66 36.94 -76.12
N ILE A 2 9.55 37.90 -75.79
CA ILE A 2 9.72 38.45 -74.42
C ILE A 2 8.43 39.06 -73.82
N VAL A 3 7.60 39.75 -74.61
CA VAL A 3 6.34 40.37 -74.12
C VAL A 3 5.27 39.34 -73.76
N ALA A 4 5.22 38.20 -74.48
CA ALA A 4 4.25 37.13 -74.22
C ALA A 4 4.62 36.30 -72.98
N GLU A 5 5.91 36.15 -72.69
CA GLU A 5 6.40 35.50 -71.46
C GLU A 5 6.11 36.34 -70.21
N LEU A 6 6.21 37.68 -70.31
CA LEU A 6 5.92 38.59 -69.20
C LEU A 6 4.44 38.62 -68.81
N ASP A 7 3.54 38.52 -69.80
CA ASP A 7 2.09 38.53 -69.59
C ASP A 7 1.62 37.21 -68.94
N PHE A 8 2.23 36.09 -69.35
CA PHE A 8 1.98 34.78 -68.75
C PHE A 8 2.46 34.70 -67.29
N ALA A 9 3.67 35.18 -66.98
CA ALA A 9 4.19 35.14 -65.61
C ALA A 9 3.33 35.93 -64.61
N ARG A 10 2.79 37.08 -65.06
CA ARG A 10 1.83 37.88 -64.27
C ARG A 10 0.49 37.17 -64.11
N THR A 11 -0.06 36.63 -65.20
CA THR A 11 -1.32 35.88 -65.17
C THR A 11 -1.23 34.66 -64.26
N PHE A 12 -0.11 33.94 -64.28
CA PHE A 12 0.15 32.84 -63.36
C PHE A 12 0.21 33.32 -61.91
N ALA A 13 0.91 34.41 -61.63
CA ALA A 13 1.04 34.92 -60.28
C ALA A 13 -0.32 35.29 -59.68
N ASP A 14 -1.14 36.02 -60.45
CA ASP A 14 -2.48 36.44 -60.03
C ASP A 14 -3.42 35.24 -59.84
N ALA A 15 -3.37 34.25 -60.73
CA ALA A 15 -4.18 33.04 -60.63
C ALA A 15 -3.74 32.12 -59.48
N ALA A 16 -2.44 31.89 -59.31
CA ALA A 16 -1.91 30.99 -58.30
C ALA A 16 -2.03 31.57 -56.88
N ALA A 17 -1.83 32.88 -56.71
CA ALA A 17 -1.91 33.53 -55.41
C ALA A 17 -3.28 33.36 -54.73
N ALA A 18 -4.36 33.27 -55.51
CA ALA A 18 -5.72 33.06 -54.99
C ALA A 18 -5.94 31.68 -54.34
N TYR A 19 -5.09 30.69 -54.63
CA TYR A 19 -5.22 29.32 -54.15
C TYR A 19 -4.14 28.91 -53.13
N LEU A 20 -3.20 29.81 -52.79
CA LEU A 20 -2.10 29.52 -51.85
C LEU A 20 -2.43 29.96 -50.42
N THR A 21 -2.21 29.08 -49.44
CA THR A 21 -2.29 29.45 -48.02
C THR A 21 -1.15 30.40 -47.62
N PRO A 22 -1.32 31.23 -46.58
CA PRO A 22 -0.25 32.09 -46.06
C PRO A 22 1.00 31.26 -45.70
N GLY A 23 2.13 31.54 -46.35
CA GLY A 23 3.39 30.78 -46.20
C GLY A 23 3.72 29.84 -47.36
N ASP A 24 2.73 29.41 -48.15
CA ASP A 24 2.94 28.59 -49.35
C ASP A 24 3.35 29.48 -50.54
N ASP A 25 4.21 28.99 -51.42
CA ASP A 25 4.59 29.65 -52.67
C ASP A 25 4.44 28.68 -53.85
N ALA A 26 4.42 29.22 -55.07
CA ALA A 26 4.39 28.42 -56.28
C ALA A 26 5.35 28.97 -57.33
N TYR A 27 6.08 28.08 -57.97
CA TYR A 27 7.06 28.37 -59.00
C TYR A 27 6.67 27.69 -60.31
N ILE A 28 6.91 28.35 -61.44
CA ILE A 28 6.90 27.74 -62.76
C ILE A 28 8.32 27.65 -63.26
N ILE A 29 8.70 26.47 -63.72
CA ILE A 29 9.98 26.23 -64.38
C ILE A 29 9.79 25.74 -65.80
N ASP A 30 10.73 26.09 -66.68
CA ASP A 30 10.80 25.57 -68.03
C ASP A 30 11.53 24.21 -68.12
N ARG A 31 11.66 23.69 -69.35
CA ARG A 31 12.36 22.44 -69.64
C ARG A 31 13.85 22.48 -69.28
N GLU A 32 14.46 23.66 -69.31
CA GLU A 32 15.86 23.88 -68.93
C GLU A 32 16.01 24.12 -67.42
N ARG A 33 14.93 23.97 -66.64
CA ARG A 33 14.86 24.17 -65.19
C ARG A 33 15.17 25.62 -64.77
N ARG A 34 14.87 26.59 -65.63
CA ARG A 34 14.93 28.00 -65.28
C ARG A 34 13.61 28.45 -64.67
N LEU A 35 13.68 29.31 -63.67
CA LEU A 35 12.51 29.89 -63.03
C LEU A 35 11.87 30.94 -63.95
N VAL A 36 10.67 30.65 -64.44
CA VAL A 36 9.91 31.50 -65.39
C VAL A 36 8.79 32.28 -64.70
N GLY A 37 8.22 31.74 -63.62
CA GLY A 37 7.12 32.36 -62.88
C GLY A 37 7.19 32.10 -61.38
N ARG A 38 6.76 33.06 -60.55
CA ARG A 38 6.61 32.92 -59.10
C ARG A 38 5.29 33.55 -58.66
N ALA A 39 4.54 32.88 -57.80
CA ALA A 39 3.22 33.33 -57.39
C ALA A 39 3.24 34.54 -56.46
N ARG A 40 4.18 34.59 -55.48
CA ARG A 40 4.19 35.65 -54.47
C ARG A 40 5.09 36.86 -54.75
N ALA A 41 5.92 36.85 -55.78
CA ALA A 41 6.79 37.98 -56.12
C ALA A 41 7.18 37.99 -57.61
N PRO A 42 7.31 39.17 -58.23
CA PRO A 42 7.78 39.28 -59.62
C PRO A 42 9.23 38.82 -59.75
N ILE A 43 9.53 38.10 -60.84
CA ILE A 43 10.89 37.65 -61.16
C ILE A 43 11.68 38.80 -61.82
N SER A 44 12.90 39.03 -61.35
CA SER A 44 13.88 39.91 -62.00
C SER A 44 14.70 39.13 -63.04
N LEU A 45 14.92 39.71 -64.22
CA LEU A 45 15.80 39.16 -65.25
C LEU A 45 17.28 39.45 -64.90
N PRO A 46 18.22 38.52 -65.20
CA PRO A 46 18.05 37.25 -65.91
C PRO A 46 17.34 36.16 -65.09
N LEU A 47 16.64 35.23 -65.77
CA LEU A 47 15.94 34.12 -65.12
C LEU A 47 16.93 33.28 -64.29
N LEU A 48 16.54 32.95 -63.06
CA LEU A 48 17.36 32.14 -62.15
C LEU A 48 17.45 30.71 -62.70
N ASP A 49 18.67 30.25 -62.98
CA ASP A 49 18.95 28.88 -63.42
C ASP A 49 19.02 27.95 -62.21
N LEU A 50 18.03 27.05 -62.10
CA LEU A 50 17.93 26.09 -61.01
C LEU A 50 18.30 24.66 -61.45
N SER A 51 18.89 24.49 -62.65
CA SER A 51 19.21 23.18 -63.22
C SER A 51 20.17 22.35 -62.34
N GLY A 52 21.08 23.02 -61.64
CA GLY A 52 22.02 22.42 -60.68
C GLY A 52 21.52 22.32 -59.24
N ASP A 53 20.35 22.90 -58.92
CA ASP A 53 19.86 22.95 -57.54
C ASP A 53 19.20 21.61 -57.12
N PRO A 54 19.55 21.03 -55.96
CA PRO A 54 18.89 19.84 -55.42
C PRO A 54 17.35 19.97 -55.35
N PHE A 55 16.86 21.20 -55.16
CA PHE A 55 15.43 21.56 -55.12
C PHE A 55 14.67 21.13 -56.38
N VAL A 56 15.24 21.35 -57.57
CA VAL A 56 14.57 21.01 -58.85
C VAL A 56 14.89 19.59 -59.30
N GLN A 57 15.96 18.98 -58.79
CA GLN A 57 16.28 17.57 -59.08
C GLN A 57 15.31 16.59 -58.40
N LEU A 58 14.71 16.97 -57.28
CA LEU A 58 13.67 16.21 -56.57
C LEU A 58 12.34 16.13 -57.34
N VAL A 59 12.15 16.99 -58.34
CA VAL A 59 10.95 17.14 -59.16
C VAL A 59 11.20 16.57 -60.56
N GLY A 60 10.57 15.43 -60.88
CA GLY A 60 10.71 14.76 -62.17
C GLY A 60 9.88 15.43 -63.28
N PRO A 61 10.37 15.50 -64.53
CA PRO A 61 9.72 16.24 -65.62
C PRO A 61 8.45 15.56 -66.20
N ALA A 62 8.13 14.33 -65.81
CA ALA A 62 7.14 13.50 -66.53
C ALA A 62 6.02 12.92 -65.66
N SER A 63 5.97 13.15 -64.35
CA SER A 63 4.90 12.63 -63.48
C SER A 63 4.74 13.51 -62.25
N PRO A 64 3.50 13.67 -61.73
CA PRO A 64 3.30 14.37 -60.49
C PRO A 64 4.08 13.69 -59.37
N ALA A 65 4.98 14.43 -58.74
CA ALA A 65 5.84 13.93 -57.67
C ALA A 65 5.57 14.77 -56.42
N VAL A 66 5.34 14.09 -55.29
CA VAL A 66 5.27 14.72 -53.97
C VAL A 66 6.49 14.24 -53.20
N ALA A 67 7.35 15.18 -52.82
CA ALA A 67 8.56 14.89 -52.07
C ALA A 67 8.61 15.77 -50.82
N ARG A 68 8.92 15.17 -49.67
CA ARG A 68 9.45 15.92 -48.53
C ARG A 68 10.86 16.36 -48.91
N SER A 69 11.03 17.62 -49.26
CA SER A 69 12.35 18.16 -49.55
C SER A 69 13.05 18.53 -48.24
N GLY A 70 14.16 17.85 -47.93
CA GLY A 70 15.14 18.39 -46.99
C GLY A 70 15.95 19.55 -47.59
N ALA A 71 15.75 19.87 -48.88
CA ALA A 71 16.40 20.97 -49.56
C ALA A 71 15.72 22.30 -49.22
N VAL A 72 16.56 23.32 -49.07
CA VAL A 72 16.16 24.70 -48.80
C VAL A 72 15.53 25.29 -50.06
N ASP A 73 14.42 26.01 -49.92
CA ASP A 73 13.84 26.76 -51.03
C ASP A 73 14.88 27.78 -51.57
N PRO A 74 15.32 27.68 -52.84
CA PRO A 74 16.40 28.50 -53.38
C PRO A 74 16.01 29.96 -53.58
N VAL A 75 14.72 30.28 -53.49
CA VAL A 75 14.17 31.61 -53.73
C VAL A 75 13.69 32.25 -52.42
N ALA A 76 13.02 31.49 -51.55
CA ALA A 76 12.44 32.01 -50.30
C ALA A 76 13.17 31.57 -49.03
N GLY A 77 14.05 30.56 -49.10
CA GLY A 77 14.69 29.96 -47.94
C GLY A 77 13.78 29.04 -47.11
N GLY A 78 14.38 28.25 -46.22
CA GLY A 78 13.71 27.29 -45.33
C GLY A 78 13.42 25.91 -45.95
N THR A 79 13.21 24.91 -45.09
CA THR A 79 12.82 23.55 -45.50
C THR A 79 11.32 23.52 -45.80
N ARG A 80 10.93 23.01 -46.96
CA ARG A 80 9.53 23.06 -47.43
C ARG A 80 9.09 21.74 -48.06
N LEU A 81 7.80 21.42 -47.99
CA LEU A 81 7.20 20.32 -48.75
C LEU A 81 7.03 20.74 -50.20
N ILE A 82 7.34 19.84 -51.14
CA ILE A 82 7.29 20.13 -52.56
C ILE A 82 6.35 19.15 -53.25
N ALA A 83 5.47 19.69 -54.10
CA ALA A 83 4.71 18.92 -55.07
C ALA A 83 4.89 19.53 -56.45
N SER A 84 5.08 18.72 -57.47
CA SER A 84 5.22 19.20 -58.85
C SER A 84 4.21 18.55 -59.77
N ALA A 85 3.74 19.29 -60.78
CA ALA A 85 2.93 18.74 -61.86
C ALA A 85 3.29 19.40 -63.21
N PRO A 86 3.35 18.64 -64.32
CA PRO A 86 3.54 19.22 -65.64
C PRO A 86 2.28 19.98 -66.08
N VAL A 87 2.45 21.07 -66.81
CA VAL A 87 1.34 21.82 -67.41
C VAL A 87 0.99 21.20 -68.77
N SER A 88 -0.22 20.64 -68.89
CA SER A 88 -0.67 19.90 -70.07
C SER A 88 -0.51 20.71 -71.36
N GLY A 89 0.12 20.10 -72.38
CA GLY A 89 0.34 20.73 -73.69
C GLY A 89 1.52 21.70 -73.75
N THR A 90 2.30 21.86 -72.68
CA THR A 90 3.48 22.72 -72.63
C THR A 90 4.73 21.97 -72.12
N SER A 91 5.89 22.61 -72.20
CA SER A 91 7.15 22.11 -71.64
C SER A 91 7.39 22.59 -70.20
N TRP A 92 6.38 23.19 -69.56
CA TRP A 92 6.48 23.81 -68.24
C TRP A 92 5.99 22.87 -67.14
N SER A 93 6.51 23.09 -65.94
CA SER A 93 6.02 22.42 -64.73
C SER A 93 5.78 23.42 -63.61
N VAL A 94 4.71 23.21 -62.86
CA VAL A 94 4.38 23.99 -61.66
C VAL A 94 4.91 23.23 -60.44
N ILE A 95 5.62 23.95 -59.59
CA ILE A 95 6.12 23.48 -58.30
C ILE A 95 5.37 24.23 -57.21
N LEU A 96 4.63 23.50 -56.38
CA LEU A 96 3.99 23.99 -55.17
C LEU A 96 4.92 23.74 -53.98
N VAL A 97 5.07 24.76 -53.14
CA VAL A 97 6.01 24.76 -52.04
C VAL A 97 5.30 25.18 -50.75
N ARG A 98 5.28 24.31 -49.75
CA ARG A 98 4.57 24.53 -48.48
C ARG A 98 5.53 24.62 -47.30
N ASP A 99 5.41 25.67 -46.50
CA ASP A 99 6.19 25.87 -45.29
C ASP A 99 5.72 24.91 -44.17
N THR A 100 6.61 24.04 -43.68
CA THR A 100 6.29 23.13 -42.56
C THR A 100 6.77 23.63 -41.21
N SER A 101 7.50 24.74 -41.14
CA SER A 101 8.13 25.22 -39.91
C SER A 101 7.14 25.52 -38.78
N THR A 102 5.89 25.85 -39.11
CA THR A 102 4.84 26.05 -38.11
C THR A 102 4.34 24.71 -37.55
N VAL A 103 4.15 23.73 -38.42
CA VAL A 103 3.74 22.37 -38.03
C VAL A 103 4.85 21.66 -37.25
N ASP A 104 6.09 21.79 -37.70
CA ASP A 104 7.25 21.17 -37.04
C ASP A 104 7.46 21.74 -35.63
N ARG A 105 7.32 23.06 -35.44
CA ARG A 105 7.41 23.70 -34.11
C ARG A 105 6.29 23.26 -33.15
N GLU A 106 5.06 23.11 -33.64
CA GLU A 106 3.95 22.61 -32.82
C GLU A 106 4.17 21.15 -32.40
N ILE A 107 4.63 20.30 -33.33
CA ILE A 107 4.94 18.90 -33.06
C ILE A 107 6.07 18.79 -32.02
N ASP A 108 7.15 19.53 -32.17
CA ASP A 108 8.29 19.52 -31.24
C ASP A 108 7.86 19.97 -29.83
N GLY A 109 6.99 20.98 -29.75
CA GLY A 109 6.42 21.44 -28.48
C GLY A 109 5.60 20.35 -27.78
N VAL A 110 4.71 19.67 -28.50
CA VAL A 110 3.88 18.57 -27.97
C VAL A 110 4.74 17.39 -27.53
N LEU A 111 5.72 16.98 -28.35
CA LEU A 111 6.64 15.89 -28.02
C LEU A 111 7.47 16.21 -26.76
N GLY A 112 7.94 17.45 -26.62
CA GLY A 112 8.63 17.93 -25.43
C GLY A 112 7.76 17.85 -24.17
N GLN A 113 6.51 18.30 -24.26
CA GLN A 113 5.55 18.22 -23.14
C GLN A 113 5.26 16.78 -22.73
N LEU A 114 5.07 15.86 -23.68
CA LEU A 114 4.86 14.44 -23.40
C LEU A 114 6.09 13.80 -22.74
N ALA A 115 7.30 14.17 -23.18
CA ALA A 115 8.54 13.68 -22.56
C ALA A 115 8.64 14.12 -21.09
N VAL A 116 8.40 15.40 -20.81
CA VAL A 116 8.39 15.94 -19.43
C VAL A 116 7.33 15.23 -18.58
N ALA A 117 6.10 15.11 -19.07
CA ALA A 117 5.02 14.43 -18.37
C ALA A 117 5.38 12.97 -18.04
N ARG A 118 6.01 12.25 -18.99
CA ARG A 118 6.50 10.89 -18.77
C ARG A 118 7.57 10.83 -17.67
N TYR A 119 8.55 11.73 -17.69
CA TYR A 119 9.59 11.76 -16.65
C TYR A 119 9.01 12.04 -15.27
N VAL A 120 8.07 12.99 -15.17
CA VAL A 120 7.36 13.29 -13.92
C VAL A 120 6.58 12.07 -13.44
N LEU A 121 5.83 11.40 -14.34
CA LEU A 121 5.09 10.18 -13.99
C LEU A 121 6.02 9.08 -13.45
N VAL A 122 7.13 8.81 -14.13
CA VAL A 122 8.10 7.80 -13.68
C VAL A 122 8.70 8.19 -12.33
N ALA A 123 9.06 9.46 -12.13
CA ALA A 123 9.59 9.93 -10.85
C ALA A 123 8.56 9.75 -9.71
N VAL A 124 7.30 10.11 -9.93
CA VAL A 124 6.22 9.93 -8.95
C VAL A 124 6.02 8.45 -8.62
N LEU A 125 6.01 7.58 -9.63
CA LEU A 125 5.86 6.13 -9.42
C LEU A 125 7.03 5.53 -8.65
N VAL A 126 8.28 5.92 -8.96
CA VAL A 126 9.48 5.44 -8.26
C VAL A 126 9.49 5.91 -6.81
N VAL A 127 9.20 7.20 -6.57
CA VAL A 127 9.13 7.75 -5.20
C VAL A 127 7.99 7.08 -4.43
N GLY A 128 6.80 6.94 -5.04
CA GLY A 128 5.66 6.25 -4.43
C GLY A 128 5.98 4.80 -4.07
N ALA A 129 6.57 4.03 -5.01
CA ALA A 129 6.98 2.66 -4.77
C ALA A 129 8.03 2.55 -3.65
N PHE A 130 8.99 3.47 -3.60
CA PHE A 130 9.99 3.52 -2.54
C PHE A 130 9.36 3.80 -1.17
N LEU A 131 8.45 4.77 -1.07
CA LEU A 131 7.74 5.10 0.17
C LEU A 131 6.88 3.92 0.64
N ILE A 132 6.14 3.27 -0.27
CA ILE A 132 5.33 2.09 0.04
C ILE A 132 6.23 0.95 0.53
N ALA A 133 7.34 0.66 -0.15
CA ALA A 133 8.27 -0.40 0.25
C ALA A 133 8.82 -0.15 1.67
N ARG A 134 9.22 1.09 1.96
CA ARG A 134 9.69 1.49 3.30
C ARG A 134 8.60 1.35 4.36
N ALA A 135 7.37 1.77 4.05
CA ALA A 135 6.24 1.65 4.96
C ALA A 135 5.90 0.18 5.27
N VAL A 136 5.87 -0.67 4.24
CA VAL A 136 5.62 -2.12 4.39
C VAL A 136 6.73 -2.79 5.21
N GLU A 137 7.99 -2.43 4.98
CA GLU A 137 9.11 -2.98 5.74
C GLU A 137 9.05 -2.57 7.23
N ALA A 138 8.73 -1.30 7.52
CA ALA A 138 8.54 -0.81 8.88
C ALA A 138 7.37 -1.53 9.58
N GLN A 139 6.22 -1.64 8.92
CA GLN A 139 5.05 -2.33 9.44
C GLN A 139 5.33 -3.82 9.70
N THR A 140 6.05 -4.48 8.79
CA THR A 140 6.42 -5.89 8.94
C THR A 140 7.36 -6.10 10.12
N ARG A 141 8.35 -5.22 10.31
CA ARG A 141 9.25 -5.25 11.47
C ARG A 141 8.50 -5.08 12.78
N GLN A 142 7.59 -4.10 12.85
CA GLN A 142 6.78 -3.87 14.05
C GLN A 142 5.87 -5.07 14.35
N ARG A 143 5.20 -5.63 13.34
CA ARG A 143 4.38 -6.85 13.51
C ARG A 143 5.20 -8.03 14.01
N ARG A 144 6.41 -8.25 13.49
CA ARG A 144 7.31 -9.32 13.95
C ARG A 144 7.76 -9.10 15.40
N ALA A 145 8.12 -7.87 15.76
CA ALA A 145 8.53 -7.53 17.13
C ALA A 145 7.38 -7.76 18.12
N LEU A 146 6.16 -7.31 17.78
CA LEU A 146 4.95 -7.55 18.57
C LEU A 146 4.65 -9.05 18.73
N ALA A 147 4.70 -9.81 17.64
CA ALA A 147 4.47 -11.26 17.68
C ALA A 147 5.53 -11.98 18.53
N GLN A 148 6.78 -11.53 18.50
CA GLN A 148 7.84 -12.07 19.34
C GLN A 148 7.62 -11.73 20.82
N ALA A 149 7.27 -10.48 21.14
CA ALA A 149 6.95 -10.06 22.50
C ALA A 149 5.76 -10.84 23.08
N ASN A 150 4.69 -11.03 22.30
CA ASN A 150 3.54 -11.82 22.70
C ASN A 150 3.91 -13.27 23.01
N ARG A 151 4.71 -13.92 22.16
CA ARG A 151 5.20 -15.29 22.42
C ARG A 151 6.05 -15.38 23.69
N GLN A 152 6.86 -14.35 23.99
CA GLN A 152 7.64 -14.32 25.23
C GLN A 152 6.75 -14.18 26.47
N ILE A 153 5.72 -13.34 26.40
CA ILE A 153 4.74 -13.17 27.47
C ILE A 153 3.96 -14.47 27.71
N GLU A 154 3.51 -15.12 26.63
CA GLU A 154 2.79 -16.39 26.70
C GLU A 154 3.66 -17.50 27.30
N ALA A 155 4.91 -17.64 26.84
CA ALA A 155 5.86 -18.59 27.42
C ALA A 155 6.14 -18.31 28.91
N ALA A 156 6.30 -17.03 29.29
CA ALA A 156 6.48 -16.65 30.69
C ALA A 156 5.25 -16.99 31.54
N SER A 157 4.04 -16.77 31.03
CA SER A 157 2.79 -17.13 31.70
C SER A 157 2.66 -18.64 31.91
N LEU A 158 2.98 -19.43 30.89
CA LEU A 158 2.99 -20.90 30.97
C LEU A 158 4.01 -21.39 32.00
N HIS A 159 5.23 -20.84 32.00
CA HIS A 159 6.26 -21.18 32.97
C HIS A 159 5.86 -20.79 34.41
N LYS A 160 5.34 -19.58 34.62
CA LYS A 160 4.83 -19.12 35.93
C LYS A 160 3.79 -20.10 36.46
N SER A 161 2.84 -20.46 35.61
CA SER A 161 1.73 -21.32 36.01
C SER A 161 2.16 -22.78 36.25
N ALA A 162 3.07 -23.32 35.44
CA ALA A 162 3.64 -24.64 35.66
C ALA A 162 4.48 -24.69 36.95
N PHE A 163 5.29 -23.66 37.21
CA PHE A 163 6.07 -23.53 38.42
C PHE A 163 5.17 -23.51 39.67
N LEU A 164 4.14 -22.66 39.69
CA LEU A 164 3.22 -22.57 40.83
C LEU A 164 2.45 -23.88 41.05
N SER A 165 2.04 -24.56 39.98
CA SER A 165 1.40 -25.87 40.08
C SER A 165 2.31 -26.92 40.73
N ASN A 166 3.56 -27.02 40.29
CA ASN A 166 4.52 -27.97 40.85
C ASN A 166 4.85 -27.64 42.30
N MET A 167 5.16 -26.37 42.59
CA MET A 167 5.45 -25.93 43.95
C MET A 167 4.28 -26.18 44.91
N SER A 168 3.03 -26.00 44.47
CA SER A 168 1.88 -26.30 45.33
C SER A 168 1.81 -27.78 45.70
N HIS A 169 2.03 -28.69 44.75
CA HIS A 169 2.06 -30.12 45.06
C HIS A 169 3.20 -30.49 46.03
N GLU A 170 4.38 -29.91 45.84
CA GLU A 170 5.53 -30.12 46.73
C GLU A 170 5.33 -29.52 48.13
N LEU A 171 4.58 -28.43 48.25
CA LEU A 171 4.27 -27.78 49.54
C LEU A 171 3.09 -28.44 50.26
N ARG A 172 2.08 -28.91 49.53
CA ARG A 172 0.88 -29.55 50.10
C ARG A 172 1.22 -30.79 50.91
N THR A 173 2.15 -31.60 50.42
CA THR A 173 2.53 -32.88 51.05
C THR A 173 3.18 -32.71 52.44
N PRO A 174 4.22 -31.87 52.64
CA PRO A 174 4.79 -31.61 53.95
C PRO A 174 3.81 -30.85 54.86
N LEU A 175 3.03 -29.90 54.34
CA LEU A 175 2.02 -29.18 55.14
C LEU A 175 0.93 -30.11 55.66
N ASN A 176 0.39 -30.98 54.81
CA ASN A 176 -0.60 -31.97 55.23
C ASN A 176 -0.02 -32.94 56.27
N SER A 177 1.26 -33.30 56.16
CA SER A 177 1.95 -34.11 57.17
C SER A 177 2.07 -33.37 58.51
N ILE A 178 2.48 -32.10 58.50
CA ILE A 178 2.59 -31.25 59.71
C ILE A 178 1.22 -31.10 60.38
N ASN A 179 0.17 -30.81 59.60
CA ASN A 179 -1.19 -30.69 60.13
C ASN A 179 -1.68 -32.03 60.69
N GLY A 180 -1.50 -33.14 59.95
CA GLY A 180 -1.91 -34.47 60.39
C GLY A 180 -1.21 -34.93 61.67
N PHE A 181 0.10 -34.70 61.80
CA PHE A 181 0.81 -34.99 63.05
C PHE A 181 0.36 -34.07 64.20
N SER A 182 0.09 -32.80 63.91
CA SER A 182 -0.45 -31.86 64.90
C SER A 182 -1.82 -32.32 65.40
N ASP A 183 -2.71 -32.78 64.52
CA ASP A 183 -4.02 -33.34 64.87
C ASP A 183 -3.92 -34.62 65.70
N VAL A 184 -3.01 -35.53 65.35
CA VAL A 184 -2.76 -36.78 66.11
C VAL A 184 -2.28 -36.46 67.53
N LEU A 185 -1.38 -35.50 67.67
CA LEU A 185 -0.86 -35.06 68.97
C LEU A 185 -1.94 -34.36 69.79
N LEU A 186 -2.68 -33.42 69.18
CA LEU A 186 -3.80 -32.71 69.82
C LEU A 186 -4.93 -33.65 70.25
N GLY A 187 -5.17 -34.71 69.47
CA GLY A 187 -6.14 -35.77 69.77
C GLY A 187 -5.73 -36.71 70.91
N GLY A 188 -4.55 -36.52 71.52
CA GLY A 188 -4.09 -37.29 72.68
C GLY A 188 -3.64 -38.73 72.34
N MET A 189 -3.52 -39.08 71.06
CA MET A 189 -3.16 -40.44 70.62
C MET A 189 -1.70 -40.81 70.95
N ALA A 190 -0.84 -39.82 71.20
CA ALA A 190 0.57 -40.00 71.57
C ALA A 190 0.86 -39.69 73.05
N GLY A 191 -0.19 -39.57 73.88
CA GLY A 191 -0.09 -39.25 75.32
C GLY A 191 -0.59 -37.87 75.70
N THR A 192 -0.49 -37.54 76.99
CA THR A 192 -0.95 -36.26 77.56
C THR A 192 0.01 -35.12 77.24
N LEU A 193 -0.50 -34.06 76.61
CA LEU A 193 0.21 -32.80 76.37
C LEU A 193 0.04 -31.85 77.56
N SER A 194 1.09 -31.07 77.86
CA SER A 194 0.95 -29.89 78.73
C SER A 194 0.17 -28.77 78.03
N ASP A 195 -0.38 -27.84 78.81
CA ASP A 195 -1.17 -26.72 78.27
C ASP A 195 -0.39 -25.90 77.24
N LYS A 196 0.89 -25.60 77.49
CA LYS A 196 1.76 -24.91 76.53
C LYS A 196 2.03 -25.70 75.25
N GLN A 197 2.21 -27.02 75.34
CA GLN A 197 2.41 -27.86 74.15
C GLN A 197 1.14 -27.91 73.29
N ARG A 198 -0.03 -27.94 73.93
CA ARG A 198 -1.32 -27.86 73.24
C ARG A 198 -1.50 -26.52 72.54
N GLU A 199 -1.16 -25.41 73.20
CA GLU A 199 -1.17 -24.07 72.61
C GLU A 199 -0.27 -24.00 71.36
N TYR A 200 1.00 -24.42 71.47
CA TYR A 200 1.93 -24.41 70.34
C TYR A 200 1.47 -25.30 69.17
N LEU A 201 0.93 -26.49 69.44
CA LEU A 201 0.42 -27.37 68.40
C LEU A 201 -0.81 -26.80 67.71
N SER A 202 -1.68 -26.11 68.47
CA SER A 202 -2.83 -25.39 67.91
C SER A 202 -2.38 -24.26 66.99
N ASP A 203 -1.36 -23.50 67.37
CA ASP A 203 -0.81 -22.41 66.56
C ASP A 203 -0.13 -22.92 65.28
N ILE A 204 0.65 -24.00 65.38
CA ILE A 204 1.30 -24.66 64.24
C ILE A 204 0.24 -25.14 63.25
N ARG A 205 -0.80 -25.82 63.74
CA ARG A 205 -1.91 -26.30 62.92
C ARG A 205 -2.64 -25.15 62.23
N GLY A 206 -3.03 -24.13 62.98
CA GLY A 206 -3.73 -22.96 62.43
C GLY A 206 -2.91 -22.24 61.34
N SER A 207 -1.60 -22.12 61.56
CA SER A 207 -0.67 -21.54 60.58
C SER A 207 -0.52 -22.41 59.33
N GLY A 208 -0.46 -23.73 59.49
CA GLY A 208 -0.39 -24.68 58.38
C GLY A 208 -1.66 -24.67 57.52
N GLU A 209 -2.84 -24.66 58.13
CA GLU A 209 -4.12 -24.51 57.43
C GLU A 209 -4.22 -23.16 56.69
N HIS A 210 -3.71 -22.08 57.29
CA HIS A 210 -3.70 -20.77 56.66
C HIS A 210 -2.77 -20.72 55.43
N LEU A 211 -1.56 -21.27 55.54
CA LEU A 211 -0.61 -21.32 54.43
C LEU A 211 -1.14 -22.18 53.26
N LEU A 212 -1.79 -23.30 53.57
CA LEU A 212 -2.39 -24.17 52.55
C LEU A 212 -3.47 -23.42 51.75
N ARG A 213 -4.32 -22.62 52.42
CA ARG A 213 -5.31 -21.76 51.76
C ARG A 213 -4.64 -20.75 50.84
N LEU A 214 -3.63 -20.01 51.32
CA LEU A 214 -2.90 -19.05 50.48
C LEU A 214 -2.29 -19.70 49.22
N VAL A 215 -1.71 -20.89 49.37
CA VAL A 215 -1.13 -21.62 48.24
C VAL A 215 -2.21 -21.99 47.22
N ASN A 216 -3.38 -22.47 47.68
CA ASN A 216 -4.50 -22.78 46.80
C ASN A 216 -5.04 -21.54 46.09
N ASP A 217 -5.23 -20.43 46.81
CA ASP A 217 -5.74 -19.18 46.25
C ASP A 217 -4.82 -18.64 45.13
N ILE A 218 -3.50 -18.68 45.33
CA ILE A 218 -2.51 -18.28 44.32
C ILE A 218 -2.55 -19.20 43.09
N LEU A 219 -2.75 -20.50 43.32
CA LEU A 219 -2.79 -21.49 42.26
C LEU A 219 -4.06 -21.36 41.40
N ASP A 220 -5.20 -21.12 42.03
CA ASP A 220 -6.47 -20.88 41.34
C ASP A 220 -6.42 -19.58 40.54
N LEU A 221 -5.87 -18.49 41.13
CA LEU A 221 -5.62 -17.25 40.38
C LEU A 221 -4.74 -17.49 39.15
N SER A 222 -3.69 -18.30 39.30
CA SER A 222 -2.77 -18.62 38.20
C SER A 222 -3.43 -19.44 37.08
N LYS A 223 -4.37 -20.33 37.42
CA LYS A 223 -5.17 -21.05 36.41
C LYS A 223 -6.11 -20.11 35.67
N VAL A 224 -6.73 -19.15 36.36
CA VAL A 224 -7.60 -18.13 35.76
C VAL A 224 -6.81 -17.23 34.81
N GLU A 225 -5.68 -16.68 35.25
CA GLU A 225 -4.80 -15.82 34.43
C GLU A 225 -4.31 -16.54 33.16
N ALA A 226 -4.06 -17.85 33.25
CA ALA A 226 -3.63 -18.68 32.12
C ALA A 226 -4.78 -19.19 31.25
N GLY A 227 -6.05 -18.89 31.59
CA GLY A 227 -7.23 -19.43 30.88
C GLY A 227 -7.38 -20.95 30.98
N ARG A 228 -6.79 -21.59 32.00
CA ARG A 228 -6.78 -23.04 32.23
C ARG A 228 -7.74 -23.50 33.32
N MET A 229 -8.61 -22.62 33.82
CA MET A 229 -9.64 -23.01 34.75
C MET A 229 -10.77 -23.71 33.99
N GLU A 230 -10.84 -25.03 34.13
CA GLU A 230 -11.94 -25.82 33.59
C GLU A 230 -13.10 -25.81 34.58
N LEU A 231 -14.24 -25.28 34.14
CA LEU A 231 -15.50 -25.44 34.85
C LEU A 231 -16.08 -26.81 34.47
N GLN A 232 -16.59 -27.53 35.46
CA GLN A 232 -17.36 -28.76 35.26
C GLN A 232 -18.82 -28.45 35.59
N PRO A 233 -19.63 -28.06 34.59
CA PRO A 233 -21.03 -27.76 34.83
C PRO A 233 -21.77 -29.04 35.22
N SER A 234 -22.52 -28.98 36.31
CA SER A 234 -23.31 -30.09 36.81
C SER A 234 -24.63 -29.58 37.39
N GLU A 235 -25.62 -30.46 37.44
CA GLU A 235 -26.86 -30.22 38.18
C GLU A 235 -26.61 -30.52 39.65
N PHE A 236 -26.95 -29.57 40.53
CA PHE A 236 -26.81 -29.74 41.97
C PHE A 236 -28.02 -29.15 42.70
N ASP A 237 -28.33 -29.72 43.87
CA ASP A 237 -29.36 -29.18 44.75
C ASP A 237 -28.79 -27.97 45.50
N LEU A 238 -29.34 -26.79 45.19
CA LEU A 238 -28.90 -25.54 45.80
C LEU A 238 -29.17 -25.52 47.32
N ARG A 239 -30.27 -26.13 47.77
CA ARG A 239 -30.62 -26.17 49.20
C ARG A 239 -29.65 -27.04 49.96
N GLU A 240 -29.35 -28.24 49.45
CA GLU A 240 -28.37 -29.13 50.08
C GLU A 240 -26.98 -28.48 50.18
N THR A 241 -26.58 -27.78 49.11
CA THR A 241 -25.31 -27.05 49.07
C THR A 241 -25.27 -25.92 50.10
N LEU A 242 -26.32 -25.11 50.18
CA LEU A 242 -26.43 -24.02 51.16
C LEU A 242 -26.47 -24.53 52.61
N GLU A 243 -27.14 -25.65 52.86
CA GLU A 243 -27.13 -26.31 54.18
C GLU A 243 -25.75 -26.85 54.56
N SER A 244 -24.99 -27.37 53.59
CA SER A 244 -23.60 -27.80 53.79
C SER A 244 -22.70 -26.61 54.16
N VAL A 245 -22.83 -25.50 53.42
CA VAL A 245 -22.11 -24.25 53.73
C VAL A 245 -22.51 -23.72 55.11
N HIS A 246 -23.81 -23.69 55.44
CA HIS A 246 -24.30 -23.24 56.74
C HIS A 246 -23.71 -24.06 57.89
N ARG A 247 -23.68 -25.39 57.79
CA ARG A 247 -23.03 -26.28 58.78
C ARG A 247 -21.55 -25.96 58.98
N THR A 248 -20.85 -25.55 57.92
CA THR A 248 -19.43 -25.21 57.97
C THR A 248 -19.18 -23.83 58.59
N VAL A 249 -20.01 -22.84 58.26
CA VAL A 249 -19.80 -21.44 58.65
C VAL A 249 -20.46 -21.06 59.98
N ALA A 250 -21.57 -21.72 60.35
CA ALA A 250 -22.31 -21.42 61.58
C ALA A 250 -21.45 -21.51 62.86
N PRO A 251 -20.52 -22.47 63.03
CA PRO A 251 -19.62 -22.49 64.18
C PRO A 251 -18.72 -21.25 64.27
N LEU A 252 -18.15 -20.80 63.14
CA LEU A 252 -17.31 -19.60 63.09
C LEU A 252 -18.11 -18.32 63.36
N ALA A 253 -19.34 -18.25 62.84
CA ALA A 253 -20.24 -17.13 63.11
C ALA A 253 -20.59 -17.09 64.61
N HIS A 254 -20.87 -18.24 65.22
CA HIS A 254 -21.18 -18.34 66.64
C HIS A 254 -20.00 -17.92 67.54
N GLU A 255 -18.78 -18.35 67.19
CA GLU A 255 -17.55 -17.93 67.86
C GLU A 255 -17.36 -16.41 67.85
N LYS A 256 -17.81 -15.74 66.77
CA LYS A 256 -17.81 -14.28 66.65
C LYS A 256 -19.12 -13.60 67.10
N SER A 257 -20.01 -14.31 67.79
CA SER A 257 -21.32 -13.82 68.24
C SER A 257 -22.23 -13.27 67.11
N GLN A 258 -22.13 -13.85 65.92
CA GLN A 258 -22.94 -13.52 64.75
C GLN A 258 -23.99 -14.60 64.49
N THR A 259 -25.17 -14.20 64.01
CA THR A 259 -26.25 -15.13 63.66
C THR A 259 -26.30 -15.34 62.16
N LEU A 260 -26.12 -16.59 61.72
CA LEU A 260 -26.25 -17.00 60.32
C LEU A 260 -27.60 -17.70 60.10
N ARG A 261 -28.46 -17.15 59.24
CA ARG A 261 -29.75 -17.73 58.86
C ARG A 261 -29.78 -18.06 57.37
N LEU A 262 -30.35 -19.21 57.02
CA LEU A 262 -30.73 -19.54 55.65
C LEU A 262 -32.13 -18.99 55.38
N ALA A 263 -32.35 -18.42 54.20
CA ALA A 263 -33.68 -17.96 53.78
C ALA A 263 -34.52 -19.16 53.31
N ASP A 264 -35.81 -19.18 53.69
CA ASP A 264 -36.70 -20.33 53.46
C ASP A 264 -37.03 -20.56 51.98
N ASP A 265 -36.84 -19.56 51.13
CA ASP A 265 -37.12 -19.55 49.68
C ASP A 265 -35.92 -19.95 48.80
N ALA A 266 -34.74 -20.19 49.39
CA ALA A 266 -33.58 -20.67 48.65
C ALA A 266 -33.69 -22.18 48.40
N GLY A 267 -34.19 -22.60 47.23
CA GLY A 267 -34.29 -24.02 46.88
C GLY A 267 -34.60 -24.26 45.40
N GLY A 268 -34.15 -25.40 44.88
CA GLY A 268 -34.31 -25.80 43.49
C GLY A 268 -33.05 -26.46 42.93
N ILE A 269 -33.23 -27.22 41.84
CA ILE A 269 -32.11 -27.75 41.06
C ILE A 269 -31.58 -26.60 40.20
N VAL A 270 -30.32 -26.24 40.40
CA VAL A 270 -29.63 -25.23 39.60
C VAL A 270 -28.74 -25.92 38.59
N ARG A 271 -28.83 -25.48 37.35
CA ARG A 271 -27.96 -25.91 36.25
C ARG A 271 -27.05 -24.74 35.87
N LEU A 272 -25.75 -24.99 35.92
CA LEU A 272 -24.75 -24.07 35.35
C LEU A 272 -24.60 -24.43 33.87
N ASP A 273 -24.87 -23.46 32.99
CA ASP A 273 -24.64 -23.55 31.54
C ASP A 273 -23.36 -22.81 31.15
#